data_AF-A0A6N7EKA9-F1
#
_entry.id   AF-A0A6N7EKA9-F1
#
_cell.length_a   1.000
_cell.length_b   1.000
_cell.length_c   1.000
_cell.angle_alpha   90.00
_cell.angle_beta   90.00
_cell.angle_gamma   90.00
#
_symmetry.space_group_name_H-M   'P 1'
#
loop_
_entity.id
_entity.type
_entity.pdbx_description
1 polymer ?
#
loop_
_entity_poly.entity_id
_entity_poly.type
_entity_poly.pdbx_seq_one_letter_code
_entity_poly.pdbx_strand_id
1 'polypeptide(L)'
;MTALVYDDTLTELPVHHSAGLNSPIPVLLRHALTLIGIPYNGPGEKVAWWVTFTYKGYPCELVHQKFGLRLRIGGDLTEEQASDLLTEMRKKLVSAVRTVEGLLAETARDTLNAGNVTVVNQHRQLRRAYDYFRERATNPDVVEDVSESGTSESGGSWSTFLSGRNVMAMNALHDLVAAISAFLSSLEHDLVLALPFLDFDPSADDLTRIIGARWGEKWRRVVDHKDHEAMRLRERLVAVVERWRNPYSHGGFEKGHGATIYVHTQGLGALPVGLSGIRESPLFSFHAASEEDIEGVFTLFDEIDAYFARTMPHAMEWIDSGLDVRFDANFIAGAISCIESYGTLERLIDVHAYREDMIANMDF
;
A
#
# COMPACT_ATOMS: atom_id res chain seq x y z
N MET A 1 44.56 -0.12 33.42
CA MET A 1 44.64 -1.27 32.49
C MET A 1 43.47 -2.15 32.86
N THR A 2 42.31 -1.80 32.31
CA THR A 2 41.00 -2.23 32.80
C THR A 2 40.47 -3.24 31.80
N ALA A 3 40.31 -4.48 32.23
CA ALA A 3 39.88 -5.58 31.37
C ALA A 3 38.42 -5.34 30.95
N LEU A 4 38.23 -5.15 29.65
CA LEU A 4 36.94 -5.34 28.99
C LEU A 4 36.65 -6.85 29.04
N VAL A 5 35.70 -7.26 29.86
CA VAL A 5 35.12 -8.59 29.78
C VAL A 5 34.15 -8.57 28.60
N TYR A 6 34.61 -9.08 27.45
CA TYR A 6 33.73 -9.56 26.40
C TYR A 6 33.16 -10.89 26.88
N ASP A 7 31.88 -10.92 27.21
CA ASP A 7 31.14 -12.16 27.40
C ASP A 7 30.14 -12.30 26.26
N ASP A 8 30.30 -13.38 25.50
CA ASP A 8 29.64 -13.69 24.21
C ASP A 8 28.26 -14.34 24.41
N THR A 9 27.68 -14.25 25.62
CA THR A 9 26.31 -14.70 25.89
C THR A 9 25.38 -13.51 26.11
N LEU A 10 25.22 -12.70 25.05
CA LEU A 10 24.15 -11.72 24.96
C LEU A 10 22.86 -12.45 24.58
N THR A 11 21.88 -12.47 25.49
CA THR A 11 20.53 -12.95 25.16
C THR A 11 19.86 -11.93 24.24
N GLU A 12 20.09 -12.09 22.94
CA GLU A 12 19.48 -11.29 21.88
C GLU A 12 18.00 -11.66 21.71
N LEU A 13 17.11 -10.68 21.81
CA LEU A 13 15.73 -10.83 21.37
C LEU A 13 15.52 -9.94 20.13
N PRO A 14 15.18 -10.52 18.96
CA PRO A 14 14.97 -9.76 17.74
C PRO A 14 13.64 -9.00 17.81
N VAL A 15 13.66 -7.71 17.46
CA VAL A 15 12.47 -6.95 17.09
C VAL A 15 12.57 -6.71 15.59
N HIS A 16 11.67 -7.32 14.81
CA HIS A 16 11.75 -7.34 13.35
C HIS A 16 11.55 -5.95 12.70
N HIS A 17 12.44 -5.69 11.73
CA HIS A 17 12.42 -4.79 10.56
C HIS A 17 11.63 -3.46 10.60
N SER A 18 12.37 -2.40 10.92
CA SER A 18 12.56 -1.24 10.04
C SER A 18 13.98 -0.71 10.32
N ALA A 19 14.96 -1.15 9.54
CA ALA A 19 16.34 -0.71 9.72
C ALA A 19 16.43 0.72 9.21
N GLY A 20 16.64 1.68 10.11
CA GLY A 20 16.78 3.09 9.77
C GLY A 20 16.59 4.02 10.96
N LEU A 21 17.21 5.21 10.91
CA LEU A 21 16.99 6.35 11.80
C LEU A 21 15.49 6.69 12.01
N ASN A 22 14.62 6.22 11.13
CA ASN A 22 13.16 6.40 11.12
C ASN A 22 12.37 5.21 11.68
N SER A 23 13.02 4.24 12.33
CA SER A 23 12.26 3.25 13.10
C SER A 23 11.49 3.98 14.21
N PRO A 24 10.15 3.89 14.25
CA PRO A 24 9.33 4.78 15.08
C PRO A 24 9.64 4.60 16.56
N ILE A 25 9.85 3.37 17.03
CA ILE A 25 10.09 3.08 18.44
C ILE A 25 11.41 3.70 18.94
N PRO A 26 12.58 3.47 18.31
CA PRO A 26 13.82 4.16 18.66
C PRO A 26 13.70 5.69 18.71
N VAL A 27 13.07 6.31 17.72
CA VAL A 27 12.91 7.78 17.68
C VAL A 27 12.07 8.27 18.85
N LEU A 28 10.96 7.59 19.16
CA LEU A 28 10.09 7.93 20.27
C LEU A 28 10.80 7.77 21.62
N LEU A 29 11.62 6.73 21.79
CA LEU A 29 12.43 6.54 22.99
C LEU A 29 13.44 7.66 23.18
N ARG A 30 14.17 8.01 22.13
CA ARG A 30 15.11 9.16 22.14
C ARG A 30 14.38 10.45 22.52
N HIS A 31 13.22 10.70 21.91
CA HIS A 31 12.42 11.89 22.18
C HIS A 31 11.92 11.91 23.64
N ALA A 32 11.39 10.79 24.15
CA ALA A 32 10.95 10.68 25.53
C ALA A 32 12.07 10.98 26.54
N LEU A 33 13.28 10.48 26.29
CA LEU A 33 14.45 10.75 27.13
C LEU A 33 14.89 12.23 27.04
N THR A 34 14.79 12.83 25.85
CA THR A 34 15.09 14.25 25.65
C THR A 34 14.13 15.15 26.42
N LEU A 35 12.83 14.81 26.46
CA LEU A 35 11.81 15.57 27.20
C LEU A 35 12.06 15.62 28.70
N ILE A 36 12.70 14.59 29.27
CA ILE A 36 13.10 14.57 30.69
C ILE A 36 14.52 15.12 30.93
N GLY A 37 15.13 15.75 29.91
CA GLY A 37 16.41 16.44 30.02
C GLY A 37 17.64 15.56 29.83
N ILE A 38 17.49 14.33 29.32
CA ILE A 38 18.62 13.45 29.03
C ILE A 38 19.03 13.63 27.56
N PRO A 39 20.19 14.24 27.27
CA PRO A 39 20.63 14.46 25.89
C PRO A 39 21.05 13.16 25.21
N TYR A 40 20.94 13.13 23.89
CA TYR A 40 21.47 12.06 23.04
C TYR A 40 22.69 12.55 22.26
N ASN A 41 23.55 11.61 21.90
CA ASN A 41 24.68 11.84 21.01
C ASN A 41 24.31 11.49 19.57
N GLY A 42 24.92 12.18 18.62
CA GLY A 42 24.65 12.04 17.18
C GLY A 42 25.10 10.71 16.58
N PRO A 43 25.10 10.58 15.24
CA PRO A 43 25.50 9.36 14.58
C PRO A 43 27.01 9.06 14.73
N GLY A 44 27.36 7.78 14.64
CA GLY A 44 28.72 7.24 14.57
C GLY A 44 28.76 5.96 13.72
N GLU A 45 29.90 5.27 13.67
CA GLU A 45 30.04 4.02 12.88
C GLU A 45 28.99 2.98 13.30
N LYS A 46 28.05 2.68 12.41
CA LYS A 46 26.91 1.76 12.65
C LYS A 46 26.00 2.16 13.81
N VAL A 47 26.05 3.42 14.26
CA VAL A 47 25.23 3.93 15.37
C VAL A 47 24.47 5.16 14.90
N ALA A 48 23.15 5.14 15.01
CA ALA A 48 22.30 6.28 14.70
C ALA A 48 22.32 7.34 15.81
N TRP A 49 22.27 6.89 17.06
CA TRP A 49 22.36 7.73 18.25
C TRP A 49 22.55 6.84 19.48
N TRP A 50 23.06 7.44 20.57
CA TRP A 50 23.08 6.81 21.88
C TRP A 50 22.81 7.80 23.00
N VAL A 51 22.28 7.30 24.11
CA VAL A 51 21.99 8.04 25.32
C VAL A 51 22.64 7.35 26.50
N THR A 52 23.40 8.09 27.31
CA THR A 52 23.97 7.62 28.57
C THR A 52 23.23 8.24 29.74
N PHE A 53 22.86 7.45 30.74
CA PHE A 53 22.14 7.91 31.92
C PHE A 53 22.48 7.06 33.14
N THR A 54 22.00 7.45 34.32
CA THR A 54 22.17 6.67 35.54
C THR A 54 20.82 6.16 36.03
N TYR A 55 20.73 4.88 36.37
CA TYR A 55 19.53 4.27 36.94
C TYR A 55 19.87 3.53 38.22
N LYS A 56 19.26 3.95 39.34
CA LYS A 56 19.51 3.38 40.69
C LYS A 56 21.02 3.30 41.04
N GLY A 57 21.80 4.29 40.60
CA GLY A 57 23.24 4.37 40.86
C GLY A 57 24.13 3.66 39.83
N TYR A 58 23.55 2.93 38.87
CA TYR A 58 24.30 2.23 37.83
C TYR A 58 24.35 3.04 36.52
N PRO A 59 25.51 3.12 35.85
CA PRO A 59 25.59 3.70 34.51
C PRO A 59 24.84 2.81 33.51
N CYS A 60 24.00 3.43 32.69
CA CYS A 60 23.19 2.79 31.66
C CYS A 60 23.40 3.47 30.32
N GLU A 61 23.17 2.71 29.26
CA GLU A 61 23.25 3.19 27.89
C GLU A 61 22.08 2.65 27.06
N LEU A 62 21.42 3.53 26.31
CA LEU A 62 20.45 3.15 25.28
C LEU A 62 21.00 3.55 23.91
N VAL A 63 21.21 2.57 23.03
CA VAL A 63 21.82 2.77 21.70
C VAL A 63 20.89 2.28 20.62
N HIS A 64 20.71 3.09 19.57
CA HIS A 64 20.15 2.63 18.30
C HIS A 64 21.28 2.43 17.30
N GLN A 65 21.57 1.18 16.97
CA GLN A 65 22.69 0.76 16.13
C GLN A 65 22.23 -0.20 15.05
N LYS A 66 23.12 -0.54 14.11
CA LYS A 66 22.86 -1.55 13.10
C LYS A 66 22.41 -2.84 13.81
N PHE A 67 21.30 -3.41 13.35
CA PHE A 67 20.59 -4.53 13.97
C PHE A 67 19.77 -4.21 15.23
N GLY A 68 19.47 -2.94 15.47
CA GLY A 68 18.38 -2.50 16.32
C GLY A 68 18.81 -1.81 17.61
N LEU A 69 17.88 -1.79 18.56
CA LEU A 69 18.01 -1.07 19.82
C LEU A 69 18.67 -1.96 20.90
N ARG A 70 19.64 -1.41 21.63
CA ARG A 70 20.33 -2.07 22.75
C ARG A 70 20.22 -1.21 24.01
N LEU A 71 19.76 -1.82 25.10
CA LEU A 71 19.79 -1.25 26.44
C LEU A 71 20.87 -1.99 27.25
N ARG A 72 21.84 -1.25 27.78
CA ARG A 72 22.97 -1.77 28.54
C ARG A 72 22.98 -1.15 29.94
N ILE A 73 23.45 -1.93 30.91
CA ILE A 73 23.72 -1.50 32.26
C ILE A 73 25.15 -1.94 32.62
N GLY A 74 25.91 -1.05 33.24
CA GLY A 74 27.26 -1.31 33.70
C GLY A 74 27.33 -1.28 35.23
N GLY A 75 28.31 -1.98 35.79
CA GLY A 75 28.55 -2.04 37.24
C GLY A 75 28.81 -3.46 37.71
N ASP A 76 29.09 -3.60 39.00
CA ASP A 76 29.25 -4.89 39.68
C ASP A 76 27.86 -5.43 40.05
N LEU A 77 27.24 -6.15 39.11
CA LEU A 77 25.90 -6.71 39.21
C LEU A 77 25.94 -8.20 38.89
N THR A 78 25.15 -9.01 39.60
CA THR A 78 24.88 -10.38 39.15
C THR A 78 23.96 -10.36 37.92
N GLU A 79 23.96 -11.45 37.15
CA GLU A 79 23.09 -11.59 35.97
C GLU A 79 21.61 -11.41 36.32
N GLU A 80 21.16 -11.97 37.46
CA GLU A 80 19.79 -11.83 37.96
C GLU A 80 19.45 -10.36 38.28
N GLN A 81 20.35 -9.66 38.98
CA GLN A 81 20.15 -8.24 39.31
C GLN A 81 20.11 -7.36 38.05
N ALA A 82 20.99 -7.63 37.08
CA ALA A 82 21.02 -6.92 35.81
C ALA A 82 19.72 -7.15 35.03
N SER A 83 19.25 -8.40 34.95
CA SER A 83 18.00 -8.78 34.27
C SER A 83 16.76 -8.09 34.87
N ASP A 84 16.67 -8.05 36.20
CA ASP A 84 15.56 -7.39 36.90
C ASP A 84 15.56 -5.88 36.64
N LEU A 85 16.72 -5.23 36.74
CA LEU A 85 16.86 -3.80 36.48
C LEU A 85 16.56 -3.45 35.01
N LEU A 86 17.05 -4.25 34.06
CA LEU A 86 16.77 -4.08 32.63
C LEU A 86 15.27 -4.24 32.34
N THR A 87 14.61 -5.23 32.96
CA THR A 87 13.17 -5.44 32.83
C THR A 87 12.37 -4.26 33.37
N GLU A 88 12.77 -3.72 34.52
CA GLU A 88 12.15 -2.54 35.11
C GLU A 88 12.32 -1.30 34.23
N MET A 89 13.54 -1.04 33.74
CA MET A 89 13.83 0.05 32.82
C MET A 89 13.02 -0.07 31.53
N ARG A 90 12.90 -1.27 30.97
CA ARG A 90 12.08 -1.53 29.78
C ARG A 90 10.62 -1.15 30.01
N LYS A 91 10.03 -1.52 31.14
CA LYS A 91 8.64 -1.14 31.48
C LYS A 91 8.47 0.38 31.52
N LYS A 92 9.44 1.10 32.12
CA LYS A 92 9.42 2.57 32.18
C LYS A 92 9.55 3.20 30.79
N LEU A 93 10.48 2.72 29.97
CA LEU A 93 10.67 3.18 28.60
C LEU A 93 9.42 2.97 27.73
N VAL A 94 8.78 1.80 27.81
CA VAL A 94 7.52 1.52 27.11
C VAL A 94 6.40 2.47 27.57
N SER A 95 6.30 2.72 28.88
CA SER A 95 5.32 3.68 29.41
C SER A 95 5.58 5.10 28.91
N ALA A 96 6.84 5.50 28.82
CA ALA A 96 7.22 6.82 28.31
C ALA A 96 6.87 6.97 26.82
N VAL A 97 7.16 5.95 26.01
CA VAL A 97 6.76 5.91 24.59
C VAL A 97 5.25 6.08 24.43
N ARG A 98 4.43 5.33 25.18
CA ARG A 98 2.96 5.46 25.14
C ARG A 98 2.48 6.87 25.46
N THR A 99 3.17 7.55 26.38
CA THR A 99 2.84 8.94 26.76
C THR A 99 3.15 9.89 25.60
N VAL A 100 4.32 9.74 24.98
CA VAL A 100 4.71 10.53 23.80
C VAL A 100 3.77 10.26 22.63
N GLU A 101 3.43 9.00 22.36
CA GLU A 101 2.48 8.62 21.31
C GLU A 101 1.11 9.29 21.51
N GLY A 102 0.60 9.34 22.74
CA GLY A 102 -0.64 10.05 23.07
C GLY A 102 -0.58 11.54 22.72
N LEU A 103 0.51 12.21 23.09
CA LEU A 103 0.72 13.63 22.77
C LEU A 103 0.85 13.89 21.26
N LEU A 104 1.54 13.01 20.54
CA LEU A 104 1.66 13.11 19.08
C LEU A 104 0.31 12.87 18.40
N ALA A 105 -0.50 11.94 18.90
CA ALA A 105 -1.82 11.65 18.35
C ALA A 105 -2.78 12.85 18.45
N GLU A 106 -2.67 13.66 19.51
CA GLU A 106 -3.48 14.88 19.69
C GLU A 106 -3.20 15.93 18.60
N THR A 107 -1.98 15.96 18.04
CA THR A 107 -1.56 16.93 17.01
C THR A 107 -1.43 16.33 15.61
N ALA A 108 -1.66 15.03 15.46
CA ALA A 108 -1.46 14.30 14.21
C ALA A 108 -2.34 14.83 13.08
N ARG A 109 -3.60 15.16 13.37
CA ARG A 109 -4.54 15.69 12.37
C ARG A 109 -4.10 17.05 11.84
N ASP A 110 -3.67 17.94 12.72
CA ASP A 110 -3.19 19.27 12.33
C ASP A 110 -1.89 19.17 11.54
N THR A 111 -0.98 18.28 11.95
CA THR A 111 0.27 17.99 11.25
C THR A 111 0.01 17.44 9.84
N LEU A 112 -0.96 16.53 9.71
CA LEU A 112 -1.38 15.95 8.45
C LEU A 112 -1.98 17.00 7.52
N ASN A 113 -2.91 17.80 8.02
CA ASN A 113 -3.55 18.85 7.23
C ASN A 113 -2.58 19.98 6.85
N ALA A 114 -1.54 20.23 7.65
CA ALA A 114 -0.47 21.16 7.29
C ALA A 114 0.49 20.62 6.20
N GLY A 115 0.26 19.40 5.69
CA GLY A 115 1.11 18.76 4.68
C GLY A 115 2.42 18.20 5.24
N ASN A 116 2.65 18.23 6.56
CA ASN A 116 3.90 17.75 7.17
C ASN A 116 3.89 16.22 7.32
N VAL A 117 3.70 15.52 6.22
CA VAL A 117 3.54 14.07 6.17
C VAL A 117 4.30 13.45 5.03
N THR A 118 4.53 12.14 5.19
CA THR A 118 5.08 11.27 4.17
C THR A 118 4.05 10.17 3.92
N VAL A 119 3.70 9.97 2.65
CA VAL A 119 2.84 8.87 2.22
C VAL A 119 3.75 7.77 1.69
N VAL A 120 3.61 6.58 2.27
CA VAL A 120 4.40 5.41 1.87
C VAL A 120 4.05 5.04 0.43
N ASN A 121 5.07 4.86 -0.41
CA ASN A 121 4.88 4.48 -1.80
C ASN A 121 4.68 2.97 -1.93
N GLN A 122 3.41 2.57 -2.07
CA GLN A 122 2.98 1.19 -2.25
C GLN A 122 2.73 0.83 -3.72
N HIS A 123 3.02 1.73 -4.67
CA HIS A 123 2.75 1.54 -6.09
C HIS A 123 3.20 0.16 -6.58
N ARG A 124 4.47 -0.19 -6.34
CA ARG A 124 5.05 -1.46 -6.81
C ARG A 124 4.33 -2.69 -6.23
N GLN A 125 3.87 -2.63 -4.98
CA GLN A 125 3.15 -3.74 -4.36
C GLN A 125 1.75 -3.88 -4.96
N LEU A 126 1.04 -2.77 -5.14
CA LEU A 126 -0.30 -2.73 -5.74
C LEU A 126 -0.25 -3.15 -7.21
N ARG A 127 0.74 -2.67 -7.96
CA ARG A 127 0.96 -3.02 -9.36
C ARG A 127 1.25 -4.51 -9.54
N ARG A 128 2.07 -5.12 -8.68
CA ARG A 128 2.31 -6.58 -8.70
C ARG A 128 1.03 -7.40 -8.56
N ALA A 129 0.09 -6.96 -7.73
CA ALA A 129 -1.20 -7.65 -7.60
C ALA A 129 -2.00 -7.56 -8.90
N TYR A 130 -2.00 -6.39 -9.55
CA TYR A 130 -2.62 -6.22 -10.86
C TYR A 130 -1.96 -7.11 -11.92
N ASP A 131 -0.63 -7.06 -12.06
CA ASP A 131 0.11 -7.82 -13.06
C ASP A 131 -0.11 -9.34 -12.88
N TYR A 132 -0.17 -9.81 -11.64
CA TYR A 132 -0.47 -11.22 -11.32
C TYR A 132 -1.83 -11.68 -11.86
N PHE A 133 -2.88 -10.89 -11.65
CA PHE A 133 -4.21 -11.24 -12.14
C PHE A 133 -4.36 -11.00 -13.64
N ARG A 134 -3.72 -9.97 -14.19
CA ARG A 134 -3.66 -9.74 -15.64
C ARG A 134 -3.09 -10.97 -16.35
N GLU A 135 -1.93 -11.44 -15.91
CA GLU A 135 -1.26 -12.59 -16.51
C GLU A 135 -2.15 -13.83 -16.52
N ARG A 136 -2.83 -14.13 -15.40
CA ARG A 136 -3.72 -15.29 -15.30
C ARG A 136 -5.00 -15.15 -16.11
N ALA A 137 -5.49 -13.92 -16.31
CA ALA A 137 -6.64 -13.65 -17.16
C ALA A 137 -6.31 -13.77 -18.65
N THR A 138 -5.10 -13.36 -19.07
CA THR A 138 -4.66 -13.45 -20.47
C THR A 138 -4.10 -14.81 -20.85
N ASN A 139 -3.43 -15.48 -19.91
CA ASN A 139 -2.79 -16.78 -20.07
C ASN A 139 -3.31 -17.75 -19.00
N PRO A 140 -4.59 -18.18 -19.07
CA PRO A 140 -5.15 -19.09 -18.08
C PRO A 140 -4.48 -20.47 -18.15
N ASP A 141 -4.30 -21.10 -16.98
CA ASP A 141 -3.82 -22.49 -16.90
C ASP A 141 -4.71 -23.43 -17.71
N VAL A 142 -4.10 -24.38 -18.41
CA VAL A 142 -4.83 -25.36 -19.20
C VAL A 142 -5.58 -26.32 -18.27
N VAL A 143 -6.90 -26.43 -18.49
CA VAL A 143 -7.76 -27.37 -17.78
C VAL A 143 -8.29 -28.40 -18.78
N GLU A 144 -8.10 -29.68 -18.48
CA GLU A 144 -8.60 -30.78 -19.31
C GLU A 144 -10.11 -31.02 -19.10
N ASP A 145 -10.77 -31.57 -20.11
CA ASP A 145 -12.16 -32.00 -19.98
C ASP A 145 -12.27 -33.20 -19.03
N VAL A 146 -13.22 -33.14 -18.09
CA VAL A 146 -13.48 -34.22 -17.13
C VAL A 146 -14.84 -34.85 -17.43
N SER A 147 -14.84 -36.16 -17.67
CA SER A 147 -16.06 -36.95 -17.81
C SER A 147 -16.09 -38.02 -16.74
N GLU A 148 -17.11 -38.00 -15.89
CA GLU A 148 -17.34 -39.03 -14.89
C GLU A 148 -18.66 -39.74 -15.17
N SER A 149 -18.69 -41.05 -14.97
CA SER A 149 -19.90 -41.83 -15.10
C SER A 149 -19.93 -42.92 -14.04
N GLY A 150 -21.12 -43.19 -13.50
CA GLY A 150 -21.30 -44.20 -12.48
C GLY A 150 -22.72 -44.76 -12.44
N THR A 151 -22.92 -45.69 -11.52
CA THR A 151 -24.23 -46.27 -11.20
C THR A 151 -24.59 -45.88 -9.77
N SER A 152 -25.80 -45.38 -9.57
CA SER A 152 -26.37 -45.13 -8.25
C SER A 152 -26.65 -46.45 -7.54
N GLU A 153 -26.73 -46.41 -6.20
CA GLU A 153 -27.12 -47.56 -5.39
C GLU A 153 -28.52 -48.11 -5.75
N SER A 154 -29.38 -47.28 -6.34
CA SER A 154 -30.70 -47.64 -6.86
C SER A 154 -30.70 -48.21 -8.29
N GLY A 155 -29.53 -48.39 -8.91
CA GLY A 155 -29.38 -48.98 -10.24
C GLY A 155 -29.52 -48.00 -11.42
N GLY A 156 -29.61 -46.69 -11.17
CA GLY A 156 -29.63 -45.66 -12.22
C GLY A 156 -28.21 -45.30 -12.68
N SER A 157 -27.98 -45.14 -13.98
CA SER A 157 -26.71 -44.61 -14.49
C SER A 157 -26.73 -43.08 -14.48
N TRP A 158 -25.61 -42.47 -14.09
CA TRP A 158 -25.38 -41.03 -14.19
C TRP A 158 -24.08 -40.76 -14.94
N SER A 159 -24.01 -39.61 -15.59
CA SER A 159 -22.78 -39.08 -16.18
C SER A 159 -22.72 -37.57 -16.01
N THR A 160 -21.55 -37.05 -15.66
CA THR A 160 -21.25 -35.61 -15.60
C THR A 160 -20.14 -35.29 -16.60
N PHE A 161 -20.24 -34.12 -17.21
CA PHE A 161 -19.22 -33.59 -18.11
C PHE A 161 -18.89 -32.17 -17.69
N LEU A 162 -17.62 -31.92 -17.42
CA LEU A 162 -17.07 -30.61 -17.13
C LEU A 162 -16.12 -30.25 -18.27
N SER A 163 -16.49 -29.21 -19.03
CA SER A 163 -15.60 -28.70 -20.07
C SER A 163 -14.48 -27.88 -19.46
N GLY A 164 -13.24 -28.29 -19.67
CA GLY A 164 -12.05 -27.57 -19.24
C GLY A 164 -11.99 -26.17 -19.83
N ARG A 165 -12.40 -26.00 -21.11
CA ARG A 165 -12.51 -24.68 -21.75
C ARG A 165 -13.45 -23.72 -20.99
N ASN A 166 -14.59 -24.21 -20.52
CA ASN A 166 -15.53 -23.37 -19.76
C ASN A 166 -14.97 -23.01 -18.38
N VAL A 167 -14.24 -23.94 -17.74
CA VAL A 167 -13.55 -23.66 -16.48
C VAL A 167 -12.45 -22.61 -16.67
N MET A 168 -11.66 -22.72 -17.75
CA MET A 168 -10.64 -21.73 -18.09
C MET A 168 -11.24 -20.34 -18.31
N ALA A 169 -12.32 -20.23 -19.09
CA ALA A 169 -13.01 -18.96 -19.32
C ALA A 169 -13.58 -18.35 -18.03
N MET A 170 -14.12 -19.19 -17.14
CA MET A 170 -14.61 -18.75 -15.83
C MET A 170 -13.47 -18.25 -14.94
N ASN A 171 -12.35 -18.96 -14.89
CA ASN A 171 -11.16 -18.55 -14.14
C ASN A 171 -10.62 -17.21 -14.67
N ALA A 172 -10.49 -17.08 -15.98
CA ALA A 172 -10.04 -15.85 -16.62
C ALA A 172 -10.95 -14.65 -16.28
N LEU A 173 -12.27 -14.85 -16.19
CA LEU A 173 -13.18 -13.82 -15.73
C LEU A 173 -12.95 -13.45 -14.25
N HIS A 174 -12.78 -14.43 -13.36
CA HIS A 174 -12.50 -14.13 -11.96
C HIS A 174 -11.20 -13.33 -11.81
N ASP A 175 -10.18 -13.70 -12.59
CA ASP A 175 -8.91 -12.99 -12.63
C ASP A 175 -9.06 -11.60 -13.25
N LEU A 176 -9.89 -11.41 -14.28
CA LEU A 176 -10.23 -10.09 -14.82
C LEU A 176 -10.84 -9.18 -13.74
N VAL A 177 -11.85 -9.66 -13.00
CA VAL A 177 -12.53 -8.87 -11.95
C VAL A 177 -11.55 -8.51 -10.81
N ALA A 178 -10.66 -9.43 -10.45
CA ALA A 178 -9.59 -9.18 -9.48
C ALA A 178 -8.57 -8.16 -10.00
N ALA A 179 -8.16 -8.26 -11.27
CA ALA A 179 -7.25 -7.33 -11.93
C ALA A 179 -7.82 -5.91 -11.98
N ILE A 180 -9.11 -5.74 -12.31
CA ILE A 180 -9.78 -4.42 -12.30
C ILE A 180 -9.70 -3.79 -10.90
N SER A 181 -9.92 -4.58 -9.85
CA SER A 181 -9.88 -4.09 -8.46
C SER A 181 -8.45 -3.72 -8.03
N ALA A 182 -7.47 -4.53 -8.41
CA ALA A 182 -6.06 -4.25 -8.16
C ALA A 182 -5.57 -3.01 -8.93
N PHE A 183 -5.94 -2.89 -10.20
CA PHE A 183 -5.62 -1.71 -11.03
C PHE A 183 -6.19 -0.43 -10.42
N LEU A 184 -7.46 -0.42 -10.03
CA LEU A 184 -8.06 0.74 -9.34
C LEU A 184 -7.34 1.08 -8.04
N SER A 185 -6.87 0.08 -7.30
CA SER A 185 -6.13 0.32 -6.06
C SER A 185 -4.79 1.01 -6.33
N SER A 186 -4.05 0.55 -7.35
CA SER A 186 -2.84 1.22 -7.83
C SER A 186 -3.15 2.64 -8.31
N LEU A 187 -4.15 2.79 -9.18
CA LEU A 187 -4.57 4.07 -9.74
C LEU A 187 -4.92 5.09 -8.63
N GLU A 188 -5.74 4.69 -7.66
CA GLU A 188 -6.09 5.57 -6.54
C GLU A 188 -4.89 5.99 -5.71
N HIS A 189 -3.90 5.10 -5.56
CA HIS A 189 -2.67 5.38 -4.85
C HIS A 189 -1.80 6.38 -5.63
N ASP A 190 -1.58 6.11 -6.91
CA ASP A 190 -0.75 6.93 -7.80
C ASP A 190 -1.32 8.35 -7.94
N LEU A 191 -2.66 8.48 -8.02
CA LEU A 191 -3.34 9.77 -8.00
C LEU A 191 -3.04 10.59 -6.72
N VAL A 192 -2.93 9.94 -5.56
CA VAL A 192 -2.54 10.64 -4.32
C VAL A 192 -1.06 11.00 -4.37
N LEU A 193 -0.19 10.07 -4.77
CA LEU A 193 1.26 10.30 -4.83
C LEU A 193 1.65 11.38 -5.83
N ALA A 194 0.86 11.61 -6.88
CA ALA A 194 1.13 12.64 -7.88
C ALA A 194 0.94 14.08 -7.36
N LEU A 195 0.14 14.29 -6.31
CA LEU A 195 -0.26 15.62 -5.84
C LEU A 195 0.91 16.59 -5.59
N PRO A 196 2.00 16.20 -4.89
CA PRO A 196 3.10 17.13 -4.59
C PRO A 196 3.89 17.61 -5.81
N PHE A 197 3.77 16.92 -6.94
CA PHE A 197 4.41 17.27 -8.21
C PHE A 197 3.50 18.12 -9.13
N LEU A 198 2.29 18.40 -8.67
CA LEU A 198 1.29 19.22 -9.35
C LEU A 198 1.10 20.53 -8.56
N ASP A 199 -0.15 20.91 -8.30
CA ASP A 199 -0.54 22.15 -7.63
C ASP A 199 -1.08 21.92 -6.21
N PHE A 200 -0.56 20.91 -5.49
CA PHE A 200 -0.98 20.65 -4.12
C PHE A 200 -0.66 21.83 -3.20
N ASP A 201 -1.69 22.32 -2.50
CA ASP A 201 -1.57 23.42 -1.54
C ASP A 201 -2.14 22.99 -0.19
N PRO A 202 -1.32 22.77 0.86
CA PRO A 202 -1.80 22.36 2.17
C PRO A 202 -2.72 23.39 2.86
N SER A 203 -2.80 24.63 2.36
CA SER A 203 -3.76 25.63 2.86
C SER A 203 -5.15 25.51 2.24
N ALA A 204 -5.28 24.87 1.09
CA ALA A 204 -6.52 24.71 0.32
C ALA A 204 -6.97 23.24 0.19
N ASP A 205 -6.02 22.31 0.17
CA ASP A 205 -6.24 20.87 0.04
C ASP A 205 -6.25 20.18 1.39
N ASP A 206 -7.30 19.38 1.62
CA ASP A 206 -7.38 18.46 2.75
C ASP A 206 -6.93 17.07 2.28
N LEU A 207 -5.69 16.71 2.61
CA LEU A 207 -5.10 15.43 2.22
C LEU A 207 -5.88 14.24 2.78
N THR A 208 -6.41 14.32 4.01
CA THR A 208 -7.23 13.25 4.59
C THR A 208 -8.49 13.02 3.76
N ARG A 209 -9.16 14.12 3.38
CA ARG A 209 -10.35 14.08 2.54
C ARG A 209 -10.03 13.53 1.15
N ILE A 210 -8.90 13.91 0.54
CA ILE A 210 -8.50 13.41 -0.78
C ILE A 210 -8.19 11.90 -0.72
N ILE A 211 -7.45 11.43 0.29
CA ILE A 211 -7.15 10.01 0.49
C ILE A 211 -8.45 9.19 0.64
N GLY A 212 -9.41 9.71 1.42
CA GLY A 212 -10.71 9.06 1.66
C GLY A 212 -11.74 9.22 0.53
N ALA A 213 -11.43 10.01 -0.50
CA ALA A 213 -12.32 10.25 -1.63
C ALA A 213 -12.42 9.02 -2.55
N ARG A 214 -13.49 8.93 -3.35
CA ARG A 214 -13.62 7.87 -4.36
C ARG A 214 -12.62 8.08 -5.50
N TRP A 215 -12.19 7.03 -6.19
CA TRP A 215 -11.26 7.14 -7.33
C TRP A 215 -11.67 8.21 -8.36
N GLY A 216 -12.96 8.33 -8.66
CA GLY A 216 -13.45 9.31 -9.63
C GLY A 216 -13.34 10.77 -9.15
N GLU A 217 -13.28 11.00 -7.84
CA GLU A 217 -13.00 12.31 -7.23
C GLU A 217 -11.49 12.59 -7.22
N LYS A 218 -10.67 11.60 -6.87
CA LYS A 218 -9.21 11.68 -6.96
C LYS A 218 -8.75 12.00 -8.38
N TRP A 219 -9.30 11.29 -9.38
CA TRP A 219 -9.03 11.56 -10.79
C TRP A 219 -9.30 13.02 -11.15
N ARG A 220 -10.44 13.58 -10.73
CA ARG A 220 -10.79 14.97 -11.03
C ARG A 220 -9.91 15.99 -10.33
N ARG A 221 -9.30 15.64 -9.19
CA ARG A 221 -8.35 16.52 -8.49
C ARG A 221 -7.02 16.59 -9.23
N VAL A 222 -6.58 15.48 -9.82
CA VAL A 222 -5.25 15.33 -10.42
C VAL A 222 -5.26 15.67 -11.91
N VAL A 223 -6.33 15.29 -12.62
CA VAL A 223 -6.40 15.38 -14.08
C VAL A 223 -7.31 16.52 -14.49
N ASP A 224 -6.85 17.35 -15.42
CA ASP A 224 -7.62 18.50 -15.92
C ASP A 224 -8.93 18.05 -16.59
N HIS A 225 -10.04 18.64 -16.14
CA HIS A 225 -11.39 18.41 -16.68
C HIS A 225 -11.57 18.94 -18.11
N LYS A 226 -10.63 19.73 -18.62
CA LYS A 226 -10.63 20.22 -20.00
C LYS A 226 -9.95 19.27 -20.98
N ASP A 227 -9.23 18.27 -20.48
CA ASP A 227 -8.58 17.27 -21.33
C ASP A 227 -9.63 16.25 -21.84
N HIS A 228 -9.96 16.33 -23.12
CA HIS A 228 -10.92 15.44 -23.77
C HIS A 228 -10.46 13.97 -23.79
N GLU A 229 -9.16 13.71 -23.89
CA GLU A 229 -8.61 12.36 -23.83
C GLU A 229 -8.80 11.77 -22.43
N ALA A 230 -8.46 12.55 -21.40
CA ALA A 230 -8.67 12.16 -20.01
C ALA A 230 -10.13 11.86 -19.69
N MET A 231 -11.05 12.71 -20.17
CA MET A 231 -12.48 12.50 -19.99
C MET A 231 -12.93 11.18 -20.63
N ARG A 232 -12.50 10.92 -21.87
CA ARG A 232 -12.81 9.69 -22.61
C ARG A 232 -12.28 8.45 -21.89
N LEU A 233 -11.04 8.49 -21.41
CA LEU A 233 -10.43 7.38 -20.66
C LEU A 233 -11.21 7.12 -19.36
N ARG A 234 -11.54 8.18 -18.62
CA ARG A 234 -12.34 8.08 -17.39
C ARG A 234 -13.72 7.48 -17.64
N GLU A 235 -14.43 7.92 -18.68
CA GLU A 235 -15.76 7.40 -19.04
C GLU A 235 -15.71 5.91 -19.38
N ARG A 236 -14.72 5.48 -20.16
CA ARG A 236 -14.49 4.05 -20.46
C ARG A 236 -14.17 3.26 -19.19
N LEU A 237 -13.36 3.82 -18.29
CA LEU A 237 -13.05 3.17 -17.01
C LEU A 237 -14.30 3.05 -16.13
N VAL A 238 -15.16 4.07 -16.08
CA VAL A 238 -16.46 3.98 -15.38
C VAL A 238 -17.28 2.81 -15.94
N ALA A 239 -17.38 2.69 -17.27
CA ALA A 239 -18.13 1.61 -17.90
C ALA A 239 -17.58 0.21 -17.53
N VAL A 240 -16.25 0.04 -17.53
CA VAL A 240 -15.59 -1.20 -17.07
C VAL A 240 -15.93 -1.51 -15.62
N VAL A 241 -15.85 -0.51 -14.74
CA VAL A 241 -16.12 -0.67 -13.30
C VAL A 241 -17.59 -1.01 -13.04
N GLU A 242 -18.52 -0.32 -13.71
CA GLU A 242 -19.96 -0.58 -13.58
C GLU A 242 -20.35 -1.96 -14.13
N ARG A 243 -19.73 -2.41 -15.21
CA ARG A 243 -20.00 -3.72 -15.83
C ARG A 243 -19.40 -4.88 -15.03
N TRP A 244 -18.13 -4.79 -14.65
CA TRP A 244 -17.37 -5.95 -14.18
C TRP A 244 -17.07 -5.95 -12.69
N ARG A 245 -16.87 -4.78 -12.05
CA ARG A 245 -16.46 -4.73 -10.63
C ARG A 245 -17.65 -4.58 -9.70
N ASN A 246 -18.53 -3.63 -10.00
CA ASN A 246 -19.62 -3.24 -9.10
C ASN A 246 -20.58 -4.40 -8.80
N PRO A 247 -21.05 -5.20 -9.77
CA PRO A 247 -21.95 -6.31 -9.48
C PRO A 247 -21.35 -7.28 -8.46
N TYR A 248 -20.09 -7.70 -8.66
CA TYR A 248 -19.41 -8.62 -7.77
C TYR A 248 -19.07 -8.01 -6.40
N SER A 249 -18.76 -6.71 -6.35
CA SER A 249 -18.53 -5.98 -5.09
C SER A 249 -19.82 -5.76 -4.27
N HIS A 250 -20.98 -5.84 -4.92
CA HIS A 250 -22.30 -5.66 -4.30
C HIS A 250 -23.08 -6.97 -4.15
N GLY A 251 -22.39 -8.12 -4.08
CA GLY A 251 -23.03 -9.41 -3.82
C GLY A 251 -23.79 -9.99 -5.01
N GLY A 252 -23.39 -9.62 -6.23
CA GLY A 252 -24.01 -10.04 -7.48
C GLY A 252 -25.18 -9.17 -7.90
N PHE A 253 -25.50 -8.07 -7.22
CA PHE A 253 -26.61 -7.19 -7.59
C PHE A 253 -26.17 -6.09 -8.56
N GLU A 254 -26.78 -6.08 -9.74
CA GLU A 254 -26.61 -5.02 -10.73
C GLU A 254 -27.38 -3.75 -10.35
N LYS A 255 -26.84 -2.60 -10.74
CA LYS A 255 -27.49 -1.30 -10.60
C LYS A 255 -28.81 -1.31 -11.37
N GLY A 256 -29.92 -0.94 -10.71
CA GLY A 256 -31.25 -0.93 -11.34
C GLY A 256 -31.95 -2.29 -11.39
N HIS A 257 -31.50 -3.28 -10.60
CA HIS A 257 -32.15 -4.60 -10.46
C HIS A 257 -32.15 -5.46 -11.74
N GLY A 258 -31.11 -5.35 -12.58
CA GLY A 258 -31.01 -5.93 -13.93
C GLY A 258 -31.34 -7.43 -14.08
N ALA A 259 -30.34 -8.26 -14.38
CA ALA A 259 -30.52 -9.69 -14.65
C ALA A 259 -30.72 -10.54 -13.38
N THR A 260 -30.56 -9.94 -12.20
CA THR A 260 -30.42 -10.66 -10.91
C THR A 260 -31.70 -10.74 -10.10
N ILE A 261 -32.71 -9.94 -10.44
CA ILE A 261 -34.03 -9.97 -9.81
C ILE A 261 -35.06 -10.44 -10.83
N TYR A 262 -35.87 -11.42 -10.44
CA TYR A 262 -36.94 -11.94 -11.26
C TYR A 262 -38.30 -11.54 -10.69
N VAL A 263 -39.17 -11.03 -11.53
CA VAL A 263 -40.59 -10.81 -11.25
C VAL A 263 -41.41 -12.02 -11.67
N HIS A 264 -42.19 -12.55 -10.74
CA HIS A 264 -43.12 -13.64 -11.03
C HIS A 264 -44.38 -13.10 -11.68
N THR A 265 -44.56 -13.42 -12.96
CA THR A 265 -45.72 -12.98 -13.74
C THR A 265 -46.64 -14.17 -13.99
N GLN A 266 -47.90 -14.03 -13.60
CA GLN A 266 -48.90 -15.10 -13.76
C GLN A 266 -49.01 -15.53 -15.24
N GLY A 267 -48.87 -16.83 -15.49
CA GLY A 267 -48.93 -17.40 -16.84
C GLY A 267 -47.63 -17.30 -17.66
N LEU A 268 -46.65 -16.50 -17.25
CA LEU A 268 -45.36 -16.35 -17.95
C LEU A 268 -44.16 -16.86 -17.14
N GLY A 269 -44.35 -17.12 -15.85
CA GLY A 269 -43.27 -17.57 -14.96
C GLY A 269 -42.41 -16.42 -14.45
N ALA A 270 -41.18 -16.73 -14.09
CA ALA A 270 -40.21 -15.75 -13.57
C ALA A 270 -39.54 -15.02 -14.74
N LEU A 271 -39.65 -13.69 -14.78
CA LEU A 271 -39.03 -12.83 -15.79
C LEU A 271 -38.02 -11.89 -15.13
N PRO A 272 -36.81 -11.72 -15.67
CA PRO A 272 -35.85 -10.78 -15.10
C PRO A 272 -36.37 -9.34 -15.21
N VAL A 273 -36.16 -8.53 -14.17
CA VAL A 273 -36.61 -7.12 -14.14
C VAL A 273 -35.91 -6.29 -15.21
N GLY A 274 -34.64 -6.58 -15.50
CA GLY A 274 -33.83 -5.92 -16.52
C GLY A 274 -33.90 -6.51 -17.93
N LEU A 275 -35.04 -7.09 -18.35
CA LEU A 275 -35.20 -7.74 -19.68
C LEU A 275 -34.62 -6.94 -20.85
N SER A 276 -34.77 -5.61 -20.86
CA SER A 276 -34.34 -4.73 -21.96
C SER A 276 -32.82 -4.58 -22.08
N GLY A 277 -32.08 -4.67 -20.98
CA GLY A 277 -30.62 -4.51 -20.92
C GLY A 277 -29.87 -5.82 -20.67
N ILE A 278 -30.60 -6.94 -20.66
CA ILE A 278 -30.08 -8.20 -20.14
C ILE A 278 -28.88 -8.73 -20.93
N ARG A 279 -28.75 -8.38 -22.21
CA ARG A 279 -27.60 -8.77 -23.06
C ARG A 279 -26.28 -8.09 -22.69
N GLU A 280 -26.35 -6.98 -21.96
CA GLU A 280 -25.17 -6.25 -21.48
C GLU A 280 -24.69 -6.78 -20.11
N SER A 281 -25.51 -7.61 -19.45
CA SER A 281 -25.19 -8.26 -18.19
C SER A 281 -24.14 -9.37 -18.39
N PRO A 282 -23.06 -9.38 -17.59
CA PRO A 282 -22.14 -10.51 -17.52
C PRO A 282 -22.84 -11.84 -17.16
N LEU A 283 -23.98 -11.77 -16.47
CA LEU A 283 -24.71 -12.92 -15.93
C LEU A 283 -25.68 -13.58 -16.92
N PHE A 284 -25.96 -12.94 -18.06
CA PHE A 284 -26.92 -13.45 -19.05
C PHE A 284 -26.29 -14.25 -20.19
N SER A 285 -24.96 -14.30 -20.27
CA SER A 285 -24.26 -15.04 -21.32
C SER A 285 -23.84 -16.42 -20.84
N PHE A 286 -23.86 -17.41 -21.75
CA PHE A 286 -23.26 -18.73 -21.48
C PHE A 286 -21.72 -18.68 -21.38
N HIS A 287 -21.10 -17.57 -21.82
CA HIS A 287 -19.66 -17.31 -21.77
C HIS A 287 -19.44 -15.94 -21.10
N ALA A 288 -19.10 -15.96 -19.82
CA ALA A 288 -19.26 -14.82 -18.92
C ALA A 288 -18.40 -13.58 -19.27
N ALA A 289 -17.31 -13.74 -20.03
CA ALA A 289 -16.61 -12.68 -20.77
C ALA A 289 -15.98 -13.28 -22.05
N SER A 290 -15.95 -12.51 -23.14
CA SER A 290 -15.19 -12.90 -24.33
C SER A 290 -13.70 -12.56 -24.18
N GLU A 291 -12.84 -13.22 -24.96
CA GLU A 291 -11.41 -12.84 -25.05
C GLU A 291 -11.25 -11.37 -25.46
N GLU A 292 -12.11 -10.87 -26.36
CA GLU A 292 -12.15 -9.47 -26.77
C GLU A 292 -12.52 -8.51 -25.62
N ASP A 293 -13.41 -8.92 -24.70
CA ASP A 293 -13.73 -8.13 -23.51
C ASP A 293 -12.51 -8.01 -22.58
N ILE A 294 -11.78 -9.12 -22.37
CA ILE A 294 -10.58 -9.15 -21.51
C ILE A 294 -9.48 -8.27 -22.11
N GLU A 295 -9.18 -8.45 -23.40
CA GLU A 295 -8.17 -7.68 -24.12
C GLU A 295 -8.52 -6.18 -24.12
N GLY A 296 -9.80 -5.84 -24.36
CA GLY A 296 -10.27 -4.46 -24.37
C GLY A 296 -10.12 -3.76 -23.02
N VAL A 297 -10.34 -4.47 -21.90
CA VAL A 297 -10.13 -3.92 -20.55
C VAL A 297 -8.66 -3.64 -20.29
N PHE A 298 -7.77 -4.59 -20.60
CA PHE A 298 -6.33 -4.39 -20.36
C PHE A 298 -5.72 -3.34 -21.29
N THR A 299 -6.18 -3.26 -22.54
CA THR A 299 -5.80 -2.18 -23.45
C THR A 299 -6.18 -0.81 -22.89
N LEU A 300 -7.37 -0.67 -22.29
CA LEU A 300 -7.76 0.58 -21.63
C LEU A 300 -6.83 0.93 -20.46
N PHE A 301 -6.39 -0.06 -19.68
CA PHE A 301 -5.45 0.18 -18.58
C PHE A 301 -4.08 0.64 -19.09
N ASP A 302 -3.57 0.01 -20.15
CA ASP A 302 -2.33 0.42 -20.81
C ASP A 302 -2.42 1.86 -21.37
N GLU A 303 -3.56 2.23 -21.95
CA GLU A 303 -3.80 3.60 -22.41
C GLU A 303 -3.82 4.62 -21.28
N ILE A 304 -4.37 4.26 -20.10
CA ILE A 304 -4.36 5.12 -18.92
C ILE A 304 -2.95 5.30 -18.38
N ASP A 305 -2.18 4.21 -18.27
CA ASP A 305 -0.79 4.25 -17.84
C ASP A 305 0.06 5.12 -18.78
N ALA A 306 -0.09 4.93 -20.09
CA ALA A 306 0.60 5.73 -21.11
C ALA A 306 0.18 7.21 -21.05
N TYR A 307 -1.09 7.49 -20.77
CA TYR A 307 -1.58 8.86 -20.58
C TYR A 307 -0.89 9.54 -19.38
N PHE A 308 -0.77 8.85 -18.23
CA PHE A 308 -0.08 9.40 -17.05
C PHE A 308 1.42 9.57 -17.24
N ALA A 309 2.09 8.59 -17.85
CA ALA A 309 3.51 8.69 -18.17
C ALA A 309 3.81 9.92 -19.05
N ARG A 310 2.88 10.29 -19.95
CA ARG A 310 3.01 11.45 -20.84
C ARG A 310 2.61 12.78 -20.19
N THR A 311 1.55 12.79 -19.38
CA THR A 311 0.98 14.04 -18.86
C THR A 311 1.51 14.44 -17.48
N MET A 312 2.01 13.47 -16.71
CA MET A 312 2.59 13.68 -15.38
C MET A 312 3.95 12.96 -15.26
N PRO A 313 4.90 13.18 -16.18
CA PRO A 313 6.12 12.39 -16.26
C PRO A 313 6.94 12.45 -14.97
N HIS A 314 7.03 13.61 -14.31
CA HIS A 314 7.79 13.77 -13.07
C HIS A 314 7.15 13.03 -11.89
N ALA A 315 5.82 13.04 -11.79
CA ALA A 315 5.13 12.26 -10.77
C ALA A 315 5.40 10.76 -10.97
N MET A 316 5.28 10.28 -12.22
CA MET A 316 5.53 8.88 -12.54
C MET A 316 6.99 8.48 -12.31
N GLU A 317 7.95 9.34 -12.68
CA GLU A 317 9.39 9.14 -12.42
C GLU A 317 9.67 8.88 -10.93
N TRP A 318 9.05 9.66 -10.04
CA TRP A 318 9.18 9.45 -8.59
C TRP A 318 8.43 8.21 -8.10
N ILE A 319 7.20 8.00 -8.57
CA ILE A 319 6.38 6.85 -8.16
C ILE A 319 7.09 5.54 -8.52
N ASP A 320 7.66 5.46 -9.72
CA ASP A 320 8.39 4.30 -10.23
C ASP A 320 9.71 4.06 -9.50
N SER A 321 10.32 5.10 -8.92
CA SER A 321 11.54 4.96 -8.12
C SER A 321 11.30 4.18 -6.82
N GLY A 322 10.04 4.08 -6.36
CA GLY A 322 9.64 3.39 -5.14
C GLY A 322 9.96 4.15 -3.85
N LEU A 323 10.40 5.40 -3.95
CA LEU A 323 10.65 6.26 -2.79
C LEU A 323 9.33 6.78 -2.22
N ASP A 324 9.28 6.92 -0.89
CA ASP A 324 8.13 7.51 -0.22
C ASP A 324 7.95 9.00 -0.60
N VAL A 325 6.69 9.44 -0.67
CA VAL A 325 6.37 10.80 -1.15
C VAL A 325 6.10 11.72 0.03
N ARG A 326 6.87 12.80 0.12
CA ARG A 326 6.67 13.85 1.13
C ARG A 326 5.71 14.92 0.61
N PHE A 327 4.92 15.49 1.52
CA PHE A 327 3.97 16.56 1.22
C PHE A 327 4.38 17.90 1.84
N ASP A 328 5.50 17.95 2.55
CA ASP A 328 5.94 19.16 3.23
C ASP A 328 6.55 20.17 2.25
N ALA A 329 6.47 21.45 2.61
CA ALA A 329 6.87 22.55 1.75
C ALA A 329 8.33 22.47 1.27
N ASN A 330 9.25 21.90 2.07
CA ASN A 330 10.65 21.77 1.66
C ASN A 330 10.82 20.76 0.54
N PHE A 331 10.08 19.64 0.61
CA PHE A 331 10.11 18.64 -0.45
C PHE A 331 9.52 19.19 -1.74
N ILE A 332 8.33 19.79 -1.68
CA ILE A 332 7.65 20.35 -2.85
C ILE A 332 8.53 21.42 -3.52
N ALA A 333 9.08 22.35 -2.75
CA ALA A 333 9.98 23.37 -3.29
C ALA A 333 11.26 22.76 -3.90
N GLY A 334 11.79 21.69 -3.29
CA GLY A 334 12.94 20.96 -3.83
C GLY A 334 12.65 20.27 -5.15
N ALA A 335 11.48 19.63 -5.27
CA ALA A 335 11.01 18.99 -6.50
C ALA A 335 10.82 20.02 -7.63
N ILE A 336 10.13 21.13 -7.36
CA ILE A 336 9.94 22.24 -8.30
C ILE A 336 11.30 22.78 -8.77
N SER A 337 12.20 23.09 -7.84
CA SER A 337 13.54 23.60 -8.15
C SER A 337 14.36 22.64 -9.03
N CYS A 338 14.24 21.32 -8.79
CA CYS A 338 14.91 20.30 -9.60
C CYS A 338 14.32 20.22 -11.02
N ILE A 339 13.00 20.23 -11.15
CA ILE A 339 12.30 20.21 -12.45
C ILE A 339 12.65 21.47 -13.25
N GLU A 340 12.64 22.65 -12.63
CA GLU A 340 13.00 23.92 -13.30
C GLU A 340 14.47 23.95 -13.75
N SER A 341 15.37 23.35 -12.97
CA SER A 341 16.82 23.41 -13.23
C SER A 341 17.30 22.33 -14.22
N TYR A 342 16.73 21.13 -14.16
CA TYR A 342 17.24 19.94 -14.88
C TYR A 342 16.19 19.30 -15.80
N GLY A 343 14.91 19.67 -15.67
CA GLY A 343 13.83 19.07 -16.46
C GLY A 343 13.46 17.64 -16.06
N THR A 344 13.98 17.13 -14.93
CA THR A 344 13.79 15.75 -14.46
C THR A 344 14.00 15.67 -12.94
N LEU A 345 13.53 14.59 -12.30
CA LEU A 345 13.72 14.35 -10.87
C LEU A 345 14.87 13.40 -10.53
N GLU A 346 15.53 12.77 -11.51
CA GLU A 346 16.63 11.81 -11.36
C GLU A 346 17.62 12.20 -10.25
N ARG A 347 18.13 13.44 -10.26
CA ARG A 347 19.08 13.90 -9.23
C ARG A 347 18.48 13.93 -7.83
N LEU A 348 17.22 14.34 -7.69
CA LEU A 348 16.55 14.36 -6.40
C LEU A 348 16.27 12.93 -5.91
N ILE A 349 15.87 12.04 -6.83
CA ILE A 349 15.69 10.61 -6.58
C ILE A 349 16.99 10.00 -6.07
N ASP A 350 18.12 10.21 -6.75
CA ASP A 350 19.44 9.70 -6.36
C ASP A 350 19.83 10.16 -4.94
N VAL A 351 19.62 11.44 -4.63
CA VAL A 351 19.92 11.99 -3.30
C VAL A 351 19.04 11.35 -2.23
N HIS A 352 17.77 11.12 -2.52
CA HIS A 352 16.84 10.49 -1.57
C HIS A 352 17.12 9.00 -1.40
N ALA A 353 17.33 8.27 -2.49
CA ALA A 353 17.71 6.85 -2.47
C ALA A 353 19.02 6.64 -1.70
N TYR A 354 20.05 7.47 -1.97
CA TYR A 354 21.30 7.43 -1.22
C TYR A 354 21.06 7.66 0.28
N ARG A 355 20.21 8.63 0.65
CA ARG A 355 19.89 8.89 2.06
C ARG A 355 19.14 7.74 2.70
N GLU A 356 18.19 7.12 2.02
CA GLU A 356 17.47 5.95 2.52
C GLU A 356 18.42 4.77 2.74
N ASP A 357 19.31 4.49 1.78
CA ASP A 357 20.33 3.45 1.89
C ASP A 357 21.32 3.73 3.04
N MET A 358 21.78 4.97 3.16
CA MET A 358 22.66 5.43 4.24
C MET A 358 21.99 5.22 5.61
N ILE A 359 20.70 5.59 5.71
CA ILE A 359 19.89 5.44 6.92
C ILE A 359 19.67 3.96 7.25
N ALA A 360 19.29 3.16 6.25
CA ALA A 360 18.98 1.74 6.42
C ALA A 360 20.20 0.92 6.83
N ASN A 361 21.37 1.26 6.27
CA ASN A 361 22.62 0.60 6.60
C ASN A 361 23.32 1.18 7.85
N MET A 362 22.89 2.36 8.32
CA MET A 362 23.51 3.17 9.38
C MET A 362 24.97 3.54 9.06
N ASP A 363 25.19 3.97 7.83
CA ASP A 363 26.50 4.31 7.27
C ASP A 363 26.62 5.85 7.13
N PHE A 364 26.68 6.56 8.26
CA PHE A 364 26.55 8.03 8.36
C PHE A 364 27.80 8.83 8.02
#